data_AF-A0A168NXV1-F1
#
_entry.id   AF-A0A168NXV1-F1
#
_cell.length_a   1.000
_cell.length_b   1.000
_cell.length_c   1.000
_cell.angle_alpha   90.00
_cell.angle_beta   90.00
_cell.angle_gamma   90.00
#
_symmetry.space_group_name_H-M   'P 1'
#
loop_
_entity.id
_entity.type
_entity.pdbx_description
1 polymer ?
#
loop_
_entity_poly.entity_id
_entity_poly.type
_entity_poly.pdbx_seq_one_letter_code
_entity_poly.pdbx_strand_id
1 'polypeptide(L)'
;MSAANKIKNIVPLLDRVLIQRVKAQEKTASGIFIPEKAQEALNEGVVVAVGKGALNKDGNHIPLQLASGDRVILPPFGGSNVKVAGEDYLLFRDSEILAKVVEN
;
A
#
# COMPACT_ATOMS: atom_id res chain seq x y z
N MET A 1 -3.49 -13.09 20.61
CA MET A 1 -2.66 -13.16 19.38
C MET A 1 -2.91 -11.90 18.57
N SER A 2 -1.95 -10.98 18.58
CA SER A 2 -2.09 -9.60 18.09
C SER A 2 -2.34 -9.55 16.58
N ALA A 3 -3.21 -8.62 16.14
CA ALA A 3 -3.58 -8.39 14.75
C ALA A 3 -2.36 -8.23 13.81
N ALA A 4 -1.26 -7.68 14.34
CA ALA A 4 0.02 -7.52 13.63
C ALA A 4 0.62 -8.83 13.07
N ASN A 5 0.32 -9.99 13.66
CA ASN A 5 0.82 -11.29 13.17
C ASN A 5 -0.09 -11.93 12.11
N LYS A 6 -1.35 -11.51 11.94
CA LYS A 6 -2.23 -12.09 10.91
C LYS A 6 -1.90 -11.56 9.51
N ILE A 7 -1.40 -10.34 9.43
CA ILE A 7 -0.98 -9.69 8.18
C ILE A 7 0.22 -10.42 7.56
N LYS A 8 1.14 -10.95 8.38
CA LYS A 8 2.28 -11.77 7.93
C LYS A 8 1.88 -13.04 7.19
N ASN A 9 0.61 -13.46 7.29
CA ASN A 9 0.09 -14.65 6.63
C ASN A 9 -0.64 -14.34 5.31
N ILE A 10 -0.66 -13.08 4.87
CA ILE A 10 -1.24 -12.71 3.57
C ILE A 10 -0.13 -12.52 2.56
N VAL A 11 -0.14 -13.37 1.55
CA VAL A 11 0.79 -13.35 0.43
C VAL A 11 0.00 -12.95 -0.82
N PRO A 12 0.20 -11.74 -1.35
CA PRO A 12 -0.37 -11.35 -2.63
C PRO A 12 0.11 -12.30 -3.75
N LEU A 13 -0.79 -12.62 -4.68
CA LEU A 13 -0.47 -13.51 -5.80
C LEU A 13 -0.03 -12.70 -7.03
N LEU A 14 0.93 -13.26 -7.78
CA LEU A 14 1.51 -12.65 -9.00
C LEU A 14 2.16 -11.29 -8.70
N ASP A 15 1.83 -10.28 -9.50
CA ASP A 15 2.32 -8.90 -9.46
C ASP A 15 1.54 -7.99 -8.51
N ARG A 16 0.79 -8.57 -7.58
CA ARG A 16 -0.03 -7.81 -6.64
C ARG A 16 0.78 -7.31 -5.45
N VAL A 17 0.40 -6.16 -4.96
CA VAL A 17 1.02 -5.44 -3.84
C VAL A 17 -0.07 -5.04 -2.86
N LEU A 18 0.08 -5.46 -1.60
CA LEU A 18 -0.83 -5.10 -0.51
C LEU A 18 -0.30 -3.88 0.22
N ILE A 19 -1.15 -2.86 0.35
CA ILE A 19 -0.77 -1.54 0.81
C ILE A 19 -1.71 -1.09 1.91
N GLN A 20 -1.14 -0.50 2.96
CA GLN A 20 -1.88 0.17 4.01
C GLN A 20 -1.85 1.67 3.73
N ARG A 21 -3.03 2.29 3.62
CA ARG A 21 -3.12 3.74 3.38
C ARG A 21 -2.63 4.50 4.60
N VAL A 22 -1.78 5.50 4.40
CA VAL A 22 -1.33 6.37 5.48
C VAL A 22 -2.50 7.27 5.87
N LYS A 23 -2.94 7.20 7.13
CA LYS A 23 -3.93 8.15 7.64
C LYS A 23 -3.27 9.51 7.80
N ALA A 24 -3.86 10.54 7.21
CA ALA A 24 -3.38 11.90 7.37
C ALA A 24 -3.55 12.36 8.83
N GLN A 25 -2.58 13.11 9.35
CA GLN A 25 -2.62 13.63 10.72
C GLN A 25 -3.75 14.66 10.87
N GLU A 26 -4.69 14.40 11.78
CA GLU A 26 -5.83 15.28 12.08
C GLU A 26 -5.40 16.60 12.77
N LYS A 27 -4.21 16.61 13.38
CA LYS A 27 -3.64 17.78 14.06
C LYS A 27 -2.25 18.07 13.52
N THR A 28 -2.05 19.30 13.06
CA THR A 28 -0.71 19.82 12.74
C THR A 28 0.06 20.10 14.03
N ALA A 29 1.40 20.18 13.94
CA ALA A 29 2.28 20.47 15.09
C ALA A 29 1.93 21.78 15.85
N SER A 30 1.20 22.70 15.19
CA SER A 30 0.75 23.98 15.76
C SER A 30 -0.65 23.93 16.41
N GLY A 31 -1.29 22.76 16.49
CA GLY A 31 -2.61 22.58 17.11
C GLY A 31 -3.80 23.01 16.24
N ILE A 32 -3.57 23.32 14.95
CA ILE A 32 -4.63 23.69 14.00
C ILE A 32 -5.30 22.40 13.52
N PHE A 33 -6.63 22.32 13.70
CA PHE A 33 -7.47 21.23 13.24
C PHE A 33 -7.67 21.35 11.73
N ILE A 34 -7.23 20.34 10.98
CA ILE A 34 -7.46 20.26 9.54
C ILE A 34 -8.87 19.68 9.34
N PRO A 35 -9.79 20.38 8.65
CA PRO A 35 -11.11 19.82 8.38
C PRO A 35 -11.00 18.56 7.51
N GLU A 36 -11.81 17.53 7.76
CA GLU A 36 -11.78 16.24 7.05
C GLU A 36 -11.82 16.37 5.51
N LYS A 37 -12.43 17.44 4.97
CA LYS A 37 -12.45 17.73 3.53
C LYS A 37 -11.10 18.13 2.93
N ALA A 38 -10.18 18.68 3.74
CA ALA A 38 -8.82 19.01 3.31
C ALA A 38 -7.86 17.81 3.45
N GLN A 39 -8.34 16.69 4.00
CA GLN A 39 -7.59 15.44 4.17
C GLN A 39 -7.51 14.60 2.88
N GLU A 40 -8.11 15.06 1.78
CA GLU A 40 -8.36 14.27 0.58
C GLU A 40 -7.13 13.86 -0.26
N ALA A 41 -5.91 14.34 -0.01
CA ALA A 41 -4.86 14.27 -1.04
C ALA A 41 -3.53 13.62 -0.66
N LEU A 42 -3.38 12.95 0.48
CA LEU A 42 -2.25 12.01 0.63
C LEU A 42 -2.69 10.65 0.10
N ASN A 43 -2.58 10.49 -1.22
CA ASN A 43 -2.64 9.18 -1.87
C ASN A 43 -1.34 8.42 -1.61
N GLU A 44 -0.87 8.40 -0.36
CA GLU A 44 0.32 7.69 0.05
C GLU A 44 -0.07 6.43 0.82
N GLY A 45 0.73 5.39 0.63
CA GLY A 45 0.59 4.13 1.33
C GLY A 45 1.94 3.54 1.70
N VAL A 46 1.93 2.64 2.67
CA VAL A 46 3.07 1.81 3.02
C VAL A 46 2.81 0.40 2.50
N VAL A 47 3.76 -0.16 1.78
CA VAL A 47 3.70 -1.52 1.27
C VAL A 47 3.84 -2.49 2.44
N VAL A 48 2.85 -3.36 2.60
CA VAL A 48 2.79 -4.35 3.68
C VAL A 48 3.33 -5.69 3.19
N ALA A 49 2.88 -6.12 2.02
CA ALA A 49 3.29 -7.38 1.42
C ALA A 49 3.35 -7.25 -0.10
N VAL A 50 4.27 -8.00 -0.71
CA VAL A 50 4.45 -8.07 -2.17
C VAL A 50 4.29 -9.51 -2.63
N GLY A 51 3.78 -9.68 -3.85
CA GLY A 51 3.74 -10.98 -4.50
C GLY A 51 5.10 -11.40 -5.04
N LYS A 52 5.11 -12.51 -5.79
CA LYS A 52 6.34 -13.01 -6.44
C LYS A 52 6.67 -12.28 -7.75
N GLY A 53 5.73 -11.49 -8.26
CA GLY A 53 5.82 -10.82 -9.56
C GLY A 53 5.11 -11.56 -10.69
N ALA A 54 4.88 -10.86 -11.80
CA ALA A 54 4.22 -11.40 -12.99
C ALA A 54 5.04 -12.54 -13.60
N LEU A 55 4.39 -13.48 -14.28
CA LEU A 55 5.09 -14.52 -15.03
C LEU A 55 5.40 -14.03 -16.43
N ASN A 56 6.63 -14.25 -16.89
CA ASN A 56 6.99 -14.06 -18.29
C ASN A 56 6.48 -15.25 -19.14
N LYS A 57 6.69 -15.19 -20.46
CA LYS A 57 6.29 -16.27 -21.39
C LYS A 57 7.02 -17.60 -21.13
N ASP A 58 8.16 -17.54 -20.46
CA ASP A 58 9.01 -18.69 -20.13
C ASP A 58 8.68 -19.29 -18.76
N GLY A 59 7.69 -18.75 -18.03
CA GLY A 59 7.30 -19.20 -16.70
C GLY A 59 8.17 -18.68 -15.56
N ASN A 60 9.10 -17.75 -15.83
CA ASN A 60 9.91 -17.09 -14.81
C ASN A 60 9.18 -15.89 -14.21
N HIS A 61 9.39 -15.64 -12.91
CA HIS A 61 8.87 -14.45 -12.25
C HIS A 61 9.68 -13.21 -12.64
N ILE A 62 8.97 -12.16 -13.05
CA ILE A 62 9.50 -10.82 -13.24
C ILE A 62 9.53 -10.16 -11.86
N PRO A 63 10.71 -9.77 -11.33
CA PRO A 63 10.80 -9.17 -10.01
C PRO A 63 10.04 -7.84 -9.95
N LEU A 64 9.36 -7.61 -8.82
CA LEU A 64 8.66 -6.37 -8.50
C LEU A 64 9.66 -5.26 -8.19
N GLN A 65 9.28 -4.01 -8.46
CA GLN A 65 10.11 -2.84 -8.10
C GLN A 65 9.94 -2.39 -6.64
N LEU A 66 8.97 -2.97 -5.94
CA LEU A 66 8.60 -2.60 -4.58
C LEU A 66 8.90 -3.73 -3.60
N ALA A 67 9.23 -3.35 -2.37
CA ALA A 67 9.45 -4.25 -1.25
C ALA A 67 8.53 -3.88 -0.06
N SER A 68 8.32 -4.84 0.84
CA SER A 68 7.64 -4.56 2.11
C SER A 68 8.37 -3.46 2.89
N GLY A 69 7.61 -2.46 3.34
CA GLY A 69 8.11 -1.29 4.05
C GLY A 69 8.28 -0.05 3.17
N ASP A 70 8.23 -0.19 1.84
CA ASP A 70 8.34 0.96 0.94
C ASP A 70 7.15 1.90 1.06
N ARG A 71 7.41 3.21 1.01
CA ARG A 71 6.37 4.23 0.89
C ARG A 71 6.11 4.52 -0.58
N VAL A 72 4.84 4.54 -0.97
CA VAL A 72 4.44 4.67 -2.38
C VAL A 72 3.30 5.67 -2.55
N ILE A 73 3.23 6.25 -3.74
CA ILE A 73 2.14 7.10 -4.20
C ILE A 73 1.17 6.24 -5.01
N LEU A 74 -0.08 6.23 -4.57
CA LEU A 74 -1.20 5.50 -5.13
C LEU A 74 -1.97 6.39 -6.12
N PRO A 75 -2.57 5.80 -7.15
CA PRO A 75 -3.55 6.51 -7.96
C PRO A 75 -4.78 6.87 -7.11
N PRO A 76 -5.51 7.95 -7.46
CA PRO A 76 -6.70 8.37 -6.72
C PRO A 76 -7.85 7.33 -6.80
N PHE A 77 -7.83 6.48 -7.82
CA PHE A 77 -8.81 5.45 -8.08
C PHE A 77 -8.13 4.14 -8.47
N GLY A 78 -8.83 3.03 -8.28
CA GLY A 78 -8.32 1.71 -8.57
C GLY A 78 -7.96 0.93 -7.31
N GLY A 79 -7.39 -0.26 -7.53
CA GLY A 79 -7.15 -1.22 -6.46
C GLY A 79 -8.43 -1.86 -5.93
N SER A 80 -8.24 -2.91 -5.14
CA SER A 80 -9.33 -3.62 -4.46
C SER A 80 -9.24 -3.40 -2.95
N ASN A 81 -10.36 -3.08 -2.31
CA ASN A 81 -10.44 -3.00 -0.85
C ASN A 81 -10.43 -4.40 -0.26
N VAL A 82 -9.47 -4.67 0.64
CA VAL A 82 -9.34 -5.95 1.33
C VAL A 82 -9.35 -5.68 2.84
N LYS A 83 -10.35 -6.25 3.53
CA LYS A 83 -10.43 -6.20 4.99
C LYS A 83 -9.75 -7.42 5.59
N VAL A 84 -8.75 -7.20 6.43
CA VAL A 84 -7.99 -8.26 7.09
C VAL A 84 -7.89 -7.93 8.57
N ALA A 85 -8.32 -8.87 9.41
CA ALA A 85 -8.24 -8.73 10.87
C ALA A 85 -8.86 -7.43 11.43
N GLY A 86 -9.82 -6.84 10.71
CA GLY A 86 -10.48 -5.59 11.09
C GLY A 86 -9.80 -4.32 10.59
N GLU A 87 -8.68 -4.43 9.87
CA GLU A 87 -8.01 -3.32 9.21
C GLU A 87 -8.31 -3.32 7.71
N ASP A 88 -8.39 -2.11 7.14
CA ASP A 88 -8.60 -1.87 5.71
C ASP A 88 -7.26 -1.75 4.98
N TYR A 89 -7.09 -2.57 3.95
CA TYR A 89 -5.95 -2.54 3.05
C TYR A 89 -6.42 -2.34 1.61
N LEU A 90 -5.49 -1.88 0.78
CA LEU A 90 -5.66 -1.75 -0.66
C LEU A 90 -4.75 -2.74 -1.37
N LEU A 91 -5.30 -3.47 -2.32
CA LEU A 91 -4.55 -4.38 -3.19
C LEU A 91 -4.45 -3.77 -4.57
N PHE A 92 -3.23 -3.48 -5.01
CA PHE A 92 -2.92 -2.95 -6.33
C PHE A 92 -2.06 -3.93 -7.12
N ARG A 93 -1.93 -3.70 -8.43
CA ARG A 93 -0.82 -4.25 -9.21
C ARG A 93 0.39 -3.33 -9.15
N ASP A 94 1.58 -3.89 -9.26
CA ASP A 94 2.84 -3.15 -9.33
C ASP A 94 2.79 -2.05 -10.40
N SER A 95 2.20 -2.36 -11.57
CA SER A 95 2.07 -1.42 -12.69
C SER A 95 1.09 -0.26 -12.45
N GLU A 96 0.22 -0.36 -11.45
CA GLU A 96 -0.78 0.67 -11.14
C GLU A 96 -0.25 1.69 -10.13
N ILE A 97 0.87 1.41 -9.47
CA ILE A 97 1.48 2.27 -8.46
C ILE A 97 2.26 3.38 -9.16
N LEU A 98 2.06 4.64 -8.74
CA LEU A 98 2.55 5.79 -9.48
C LEU A 98 4.04 6.07 -9.22
N ALA A 99 4.48 5.97 -7.97
CA ALA A 99 5.86 6.25 -7.59
C ALA A 99 6.23 5.61 -6.25
N LYS A 100 7.53 5.33 -6.06
CA LYS A 100 8.13 5.06 -4.75
C LYS A 100 8.71 6.35 -4.18
N VAL A 101 8.37 6.66 -2.92
CA VAL A 101 8.92 7.80 -2.20
C VAL A 101 10.25 7.38 -1.58
N VAL A 102 11.33 8.07 -1.95
CA VAL A 102 12.67 7.89 -1.38
C VAL A 102 13.01 9.15 -0.60
N GLU A 103 13.03 9.05 0.73
CA GLU A 103 13.56 10.12 1.58
C GLU A 103 15.10 10.09 1.46
N ASN A 104 15.68 11.19 0.97
CA ASN A 104 17.13 11.43 0.93
C ASN A 104 17.59 12.11 2.22
#